data_AF-A0A9D2I526-F1
#
_entry.id   AF-A0A9D2I526-F1
#
_cell.length_a   1.000
_cell.length_b   1.000
_cell.length_c   1.000
_cell.angle_alpha   90.00
_cell.angle_beta   90.00
_cell.angle_gamma   90.00
#
_symmetry.space_group_name_H-M   'P 1'
#
loop_
_entity.id
_entity.type
_entity.pdbx_description
1 polymer ?
#
loop_
_entity_poly.entity_id
_entity_poly.type
_entity_poly.pdbx_seq_one_letter_code
_entity_poly.pdbx_strand_id
1 'polypeptide(L)'
;MQKIRVIKKNDTDSLEYEVGDILSVDSTWYGGVNVKGRSGIPLSLDREEYEEYEEEAQQTQSNPDGKVDGIDPYSYRLGVMDCFCEMVSVGLKTLAMSHPFSDRTERDGYLEDVKRLCGKYEVLFYPEDEALLTALFPKQENQGKPLFLFYRKEETLEKYLSLKKEQKSLMAQGLYTEEEDRRLAYEFGRLLSYPEEGIRRLIEKGNGKQ
;
A
#
# COMPACT_ATOMS: atom_id res chain seq x y z
N MET A 1 -15.24 -6.44 -18.55
CA MET A 1 -15.71 -7.58 -19.37
C MET A 1 -15.90 -8.76 -18.44
N GLN A 2 -16.98 -9.52 -18.59
CA GLN A 2 -17.23 -10.70 -17.76
C GLN A 2 -16.15 -11.75 -18.06
N LYS A 3 -15.55 -12.30 -17.00
CA LYS A 3 -14.57 -13.38 -17.08
C LYS A 3 -15.10 -14.61 -16.37
N ILE A 4 -14.58 -15.75 -16.77
CA ILE A 4 -14.89 -17.05 -16.16
C ILE A 4 -13.59 -17.78 -15.87
N ARG A 5 -13.62 -18.68 -14.89
CA ARG A 5 -12.55 -19.65 -14.65
C ARG A 5 -13.06 -21.05 -14.99
N VAL A 6 -12.31 -21.79 -15.79
CA VAL A 6 -12.62 -23.19 -16.10
C VAL A 6 -12.38 -24.03 -14.84
N ILE A 7 -13.38 -24.76 -14.37
CA ILE A 7 -13.29 -25.65 -13.19
C ILE A 7 -13.28 -27.13 -13.57
N LYS A 8 -13.69 -27.46 -14.80
CA LYS A 8 -13.79 -28.83 -15.31
C LYS A 8 -13.68 -28.84 -16.83
N LYS A 9 -13.06 -29.88 -17.39
CA LYS A 9 -13.09 -30.18 -18.84
C LYS A 9 -14.12 -31.28 -19.12
N ASN A 10 -15.13 -30.98 -19.92
CA ASN A 10 -15.98 -32.02 -20.50
C ASN A 10 -15.36 -32.57 -21.79
N ASP A 11 -14.66 -31.74 -22.56
CA ASP A 11 -13.81 -32.18 -23.67
C ASP A 11 -12.38 -32.42 -23.19
N THR A 12 -12.04 -33.69 -22.96
CA THR A 12 -10.71 -34.09 -22.45
C THR A 12 -9.61 -33.97 -23.50
N ASP A 13 -9.95 -33.93 -24.79
CA ASP A 13 -8.98 -33.92 -25.89
C ASP A 13 -8.69 -32.50 -26.40
N SER A 14 -9.48 -31.50 -25.98
CA SER A 14 -9.27 -30.10 -26.35
C SER A 14 -7.98 -29.55 -25.74
N LEU A 15 -7.12 -28.99 -26.60
CA LEU A 15 -5.89 -28.28 -26.22
C LEU A 15 -6.09 -26.77 -26.05
N GLU A 16 -7.30 -26.29 -26.36
CA GLU A 16 -7.62 -24.85 -26.44
C GLU A 16 -7.89 -24.22 -25.06
N TYR A 17 -8.15 -25.04 -24.04
CA TYR A 17 -8.39 -24.63 -22.67
C TYR A 17 -7.97 -25.71 -21.66
N GLU A 18 -7.55 -25.29 -20.46
CA GLU A 18 -7.29 -26.17 -19.32
C GLU A 18 -8.08 -25.76 -18.08
N VAL A 19 -8.25 -26.70 -17.15
CA VAL A 19 -8.80 -26.40 -15.82
C VAL A 19 -7.91 -25.35 -15.15
N GLY A 20 -8.54 -24.28 -14.66
CA GLY A 20 -7.89 -23.12 -14.06
C GLY A 20 -7.72 -21.92 -15.01
N ASP A 21 -7.89 -22.11 -16.33
CA ASP A 21 -7.77 -21.00 -17.29
C ASP A 21 -8.85 -19.94 -17.04
N ILE A 22 -8.46 -18.67 -17.12
CA ILE A 22 -9.37 -17.52 -17.01
C ILE A 22 -9.62 -16.98 -18.42
N LEU A 23 -10.87 -17.10 -18.87
CA LEU A 23 -11.27 -16.75 -20.23
C LEU A 23 -12.26 -15.57 -20.21
N SER A 24 -12.19 -14.73 -21.23
CA SER A 24 -13.13 -13.61 -21.40
C SER A 24 -14.37 -14.10 -22.15
N VAL A 25 -15.55 -13.75 -21.65
CA VAL A 25 -16.83 -14.15 -22.26
C VAL A 25 -17.13 -13.23 -23.44
N ASP A 26 -17.33 -13.84 -24.61
CA ASP A 26 -17.75 -13.15 -25.83
C ASP A 26 -19.28 -13.08 -25.94
N SER A 27 -20.00 -14.15 -25.58
CA SER A 27 -21.46 -14.19 -25.53
C SER A 27 -21.98 -15.30 -24.60
N THR A 28 -23.24 -15.23 -24.20
CA THR A 28 -23.92 -16.24 -23.36
C THR A 28 -25.03 -16.96 -24.14
N TRP A 29 -25.30 -18.22 -23.81
CA TRP A 29 -26.43 -19.01 -24.33
C TRP A 29 -27.10 -19.79 -23.21
N TYR A 30 -28.25 -20.42 -23.47
CA TYR A 30 -29.11 -20.99 -22.42
C TYR A 30 -28.41 -22.01 -21.50
N GLY A 31 -27.38 -22.71 -21.98
CA GLY A 31 -26.64 -23.72 -21.22
C GLY A 31 -25.20 -23.33 -20.86
N GLY A 32 -24.72 -22.14 -21.25
CA GLY A 32 -23.28 -21.86 -21.16
C GLY A 32 -22.83 -20.52 -21.73
N VAL A 33 -21.55 -20.47 -22.10
CA VAL A 33 -20.84 -19.28 -22.60
C VAL A 33 -20.04 -19.61 -23.84
N ASN A 34 -19.82 -18.60 -24.68
CA ASN A 34 -18.83 -18.64 -25.75
C ASN A 34 -17.61 -17.81 -25.35
N VAL A 35 -16.43 -18.37 -25.54
CA VAL A 35 -15.13 -17.80 -25.22
C VAL A 35 -14.15 -18.03 -26.36
N LYS A 36 -12.98 -17.36 -26.32
CA LYS A 36 -11.85 -17.69 -27.20
C LYS A 36 -10.84 -18.53 -26.44
N GLY A 37 -10.48 -19.67 -27.02
CA GLY A 37 -9.38 -20.52 -26.56
C GLY A 37 -8.01 -19.89 -26.78
N ARG A 38 -6.96 -20.59 -26.36
CA ARG A 38 -5.56 -20.10 -26.39
C ARG A 38 -5.08 -19.70 -27.78
N SER A 39 -5.49 -20.42 -28.82
CA SER A 39 -5.10 -20.09 -30.21
C SER A 39 -6.04 -19.07 -30.87
N GLY A 40 -7.05 -18.58 -30.14
CA GLY A 40 -8.08 -17.68 -30.64
C GLY A 40 -9.28 -18.41 -31.28
N ILE A 41 -9.31 -19.74 -31.25
CA ILE A 41 -10.43 -20.54 -31.73
C ILE A 41 -11.64 -20.34 -30.79
N PRO A 42 -12.85 -20.08 -31.32
CA PRO A 42 -14.05 -20.00 -30.50
C PRO A 42 -14.39 -21.34 -29.85
N LEU A 43 -14.71 -21.30 -28.55
CA LEU A 43 -15.14 -22.44 -27.75
C LEU A 43 -16.48 -22.13 -27.09
N SER A 44 -17.29 -23.17 -26.92
CA SER A 44 -18.51 -23.13 -26.12
C SER A 44 -18.30 -23.97 -24.88
N LEU A 45 -18.49 -23.38 -23.69
CA LEU A 45 -18.37 -24.07 -22.40
C LEU A 45 -19.73 -24.14 -21.72
N ASP A 46 -20.07 -25.31 -21.20
CA ASP A 46 -21.30 -25.53 -20.43
C ASP A 46 -21.20 -24.88 -19.05
N ARG A 47 -22.33 -24.51 -18.44
CA ARG A 47 -22.39 -23.85 -17.13
C ARG A 47 -21.67 -24.62 -16.02
N GLU A 48 -21.54 -25.93 -16.16
CA GLU A 48 -20.86 -26.81 -15.20
C GLU A 48 -19.34 -26.85 -15.39
N GLU A 49 -18.82 -26.36 -16.52
CA GLU A 49 -17.39 -26.34 -16.83
C GLU A 49 -16.67 -25.11 -16.27
N TYR A 50 -17.41 -24.08 -15.85
CA TYR A 50 -16.83 -22.82 -15.41
C TYR A 50 -17.55 -22.19 -14.20
N GLU A 51 -16.81 -21.37 -13.46
CA GLU A 51 -17.35 -20.43 -12.48
C GLU A 51 -17.17 -18.99 -12.95
N GLU A 52 -18.04 -18.09 -12.50
CA GLU A 52 -17.87 -16.67 -12.78
C GLU A 52 -16.63 -16.16 -12.04
N TYR A 53 -15.71 -15.56 -12.80
CA TYR A 53 -14.49 -15.00 -12.25
C TYR A 53 -14.68 -13.49 -12.13
N GLU A 54 -14.95 -13.06 -10.91
CA GLU A 54 -14.71 -11.68 -10.56
C GLU A 54 -13.20 -11.50 -10.44
N GLU A 55 -12.64 -10.55 -11.20
CA GLU A 55 -11.40 -9.95 -10.75
C GLU A 55 -11.74 -9.35 -9.39
N GLU A 56 -11.46 -10.09 -8.32
CA GLU A 56 -11.08 -9.44 -7.07
C GLU A 56 -10.03 -8.46 -7.53
N ALA A 57 -10.41 -7.17 -7.57
CA ALA A 57 -9.44 -6.11 -7.72
C ALA A 57 -8.35 -6.55 -6.76
N GLN A 58 -7.17 -6.83 -7.30
CA GLN A 58 -5.98 -7.06 -6.49
C GLN A 58 -5.76 -5.71 -5.79
N GLN A 59 -6.55 -5.47 -4.74
CA GLN A 59 -6.04 -5.01 -3.49
C GLN A 59 -4.90 -5.98 -3.27
N THR A 60 -3.69 -5.55 -3.64
CA THR A 60 -2.51 -5.85 -2.88
C THR A 60 -2.94 -5.72 -1.43
N GLN A 61 -3.44 -6.82 -0.86
CA GLN A 61 -3.55 -7.01 0.56
C GLN A 61 -2.09 -7.05 0.99
N SER A 62 -1.54 -5.86 1.20
CA SER A 62 -0.48 -5.65 2.14
C SER A 62 -0.98 -6.24 3.46
N ASN A 63 -0.73 -7.54 3.65
CA ASN A 63 -0.77 -8.12 4.97
C ASN A 63 0.19 -7.28 5.83
N PRO A 64 -0.18 -6.93 7.06
CA PRO A 64 0.68 -6.12 7.94
C PRO A 64 2.07 -6.76 8.19
N ASP A 65 2.24 -8.03 7.84
CA ASP A 65 3.48 -8.81 7.96
C ASP A 65 4.35 -8.85 6.69
N GLY A 66 3.95 -8.23 5.57
CA GLY A 66 4.81 -8.11 4.38
C GLY A 66 5.16 -9.42 3.67
N LYS A 67 4.40 -10.50 3.87
CA LYS A 67 4.61 -11.77 3.15
C LYS A 67 4.08 -11.66 1.72
N VAL A 68 4.99 -11.44 0.79
CA VAL A 68 4.81 -11.75 -0.64
C VAL A 68 5.30 -13.19 -0.81
N ASP A 69 4.56 -14.05 -1.50
CA ASP A 69 4.96 -15.44 -1.69
C ASP A 69 6.39 -15.54 -2.26
N GLY A 70 7.29 -16.17 -1.52
CA GLY A 70 8.70 -16.33 -1.87
C GLY A 70 9.67 -15.21 -1.47
N ILE A 71 9.21 -14.10 -0.86
CA ILE A 71 10.07 -13.02 -0.34
C ILE A 71 9.91 -12.92 1.18
N ASP A 72 11.03 -12.96 1.91
CA ASP A 72 11.00 -12.80 3.36
C ASP A 72 10.67 -11.35 3.77
N PRO A 73 10.04 -11.12 4.94
CA PRO A 73 9.62 -9.79 5.37
C PRO A 73 10.75 -8.76 5.47
N TYR A 74 11.97 -9.21 5.80
CA TYR A 74 13.11 -8.32 5.93
C TYR A 74 13.52 -7.80 4.55
N SER A 75 13.67 -8.68 3.56
CA SER A 75 13.93 -8.31 2.16
C SER A 75 12.84 -7.41 1.58
N TYR A 76 11.57 -7.71 1.85
CA TYR A 76 10.45 -6.88 1.40
C TYR A 76 10.54 -5.45 1.96
N ARG A 77 10.71 -5.30 3.29
CA ARG A 77 10.80 -3.98 3.93
C ARG A 77 12.01 -3.19 3.43
N LEU A 78 13.14 -3.86 3.22
CA LEU A 78 14.35 -3.25 2.67
C LEU A 78 14.13 -2.73 1.26
N GLY A 79 13.45 -3.51 0.40
CA GLY A 79 13.08 -3.07 -0.95
C GLY A 79 12.14 -1.85 -0.95
N VAL A 80 11.18 -1.82 -0.02
CA VAL A 80 10.29 -0.65 0.14
C VAL A 80 11.10 0.60 0.56
N MET A 81 12.02 0.45 1.51
CA MET A 81 12.88 1.57 1.94
C MET A 81 13.83 2.05 0.85
N ASP A 82 14.41 1.14 0.05
CA ASP A 82 15.25 1.46 -1.11
C ASP A 82 14.49 2.35 -2.11
N CYS A 83 13.25 1.98 -2.43
CA CYS A 83 12.38 2.75 -3.31
C CYS A 83 12.05 4.15 -2.74
N PHE A 84 11.76 4.25 -1.44
CA PHE A 84 11.51 5.56 -0.82
C PHE A 84 12.74 6.46 -0.80
N CYS A 85 13.93 5.90 -0.55
CA CYS A 85 15.18 6.66 -0.62
C CYS A 85 15.39 7.22 -2.04
N GLU A 86 15.16 6.42 -3.08
CA GLU A 86 15.23 6.88 -4.48
C GLU A 86 14.24 8.03 -4.74
N MET A 87 12.96 7.86 -4.37
CA MET A 87 11.93 8.89 -4.57
C MET A 87 12.28 10.22 -3.87
N VAL A 88 12.86 10.16 -2.68
CA VAL A 88 13.33 11.34 -1.95
C VAL A 88 14.57 11.94 -2.62
N SER A 89 15.47 11.12 -3.14
CA SER A 89 16.71 11.53 -3.84
C SER A 89 16.47 12.19 -5.20
N VAL A 90 15.42 11.80 -5.92
CA VAL A 90 15.03 12.47 -7.17
C VAL A 90 14.05 13.63 -6.96
N GLY A 91 13.55 13.82 -5.73
CA GLY A 91 12.72 14.97 -5.35
C GLY A 91 11.23 14.78 -5.60
N LEU A 92 10.79 13.55 -5.86
CA LEU A 92 9.38 13.18 -5.96
C LEU A 92 8.69 13.16 -4.60
N LYS A 93 9.44 12.90 -3.53
CA LYS A 93 8.97 13.00 -2.15
C LYS A 93 9.81 13.98 -1.36
N THR A 94 9.16 14.95 -0.72
CA THR A 94 9.77 15.85 0.25
C THR A 94 10.16 15.09 1.52
N LEU A 95 9.24 14.25 2.02
CA LEU A 95 9.42 13.33 3.14
C LEU A 95 8.85 11.96 2.75
N ALA A 96 9.51 10.88 3.14
CA ALA A 96 8.98 9.52 3.07
C ALA A 96 9.09 8.83 4.42
N MET A 97 8.26 7.80 4.64
CA MET A 97 8.26 6.99 5.85
C MET A 97 8.39 5.52 5.47
N SER A 98 9.17 4.75 6.22
CA SER A 98 9.06 3.29 6.17
C SER A 98 7.69 2.85 6.65
N HIS A 99 7.35 1.58 6.40
CA HIS A 99 6.28 0.95 7.16
C HIS A 99 6.61 0.97 8.66
N PRO A 100 5.58 1.04 9.53
CA PRO A 100 5.78 0.88 10.96
C PRO A 100 6.34 -0.51 11.29
N PHE A 101 7.20 -0.55 12.30
CA PHE A 101 7.70 -1.77 12.91
C PHE A 101 6.89 -2.09 14.18
N SER A 102 7.01 -3.32 14.67
CA SER A 102 6.32 -3.76 15.88
C SER A 102 6.91 -3.06 17.12
N ASP A 103 8.23 -2.90 17.14
CA ASP A 103 8.96 -2.26 18.22
C ASP A 103 10.31 -1.69 17.76
N ARG A 104 11.02 -1.01 18.68
CA ARG A 104 12.29 -0.34 18.39
C ARG A 104 13.40 -1.33 18.04
N THR A 105 13.42 -2.49 18.68
CA THR A 105 14.42 -3.53 18.44
C THR A 105 14.31 -4.05 17.03
N GLU A 106 13.08 -4.31 16.55
CA GLU A 106 12.83 -4.71 15.17
C GLU A 106 13.30 -3.62 14.19
N ARG A 107 12.91 -2.36 14.40
CA ARG A 107 13.35 -1.22 13.57
C ARG A 107 14.88 -1.12 13.53
N ASP A 108 15.51 -1.15 14.70
CA ASP A 108 16.95 -0.91 14.85
C ASP A 108 17.80 -2.03 14.21
N GLY A 109 17.21 -3.21 14.02
CA GLY A 109 17.80 -4.29 13.20
C GLY A 109 18.07 -3.90 11.74
N TYR A 110 17.45 -2.84 11.22
CA TYR A 110 17.67 -2.34 9.85
C TYR A 110 18.65 -1.15 9.79
N LEU A 111 19.19 -0.66 10.91
CA LEU A 111 19.97 0.60 10.95
C LEU A 111 21.16 0.60 10.00
N GLU A 112 21.93 -0.48 9.96
CA GLU A 112 23.12 -0.55 9.10
C GLU A 112 22.74 -0.54 7.60
N ASP A 113 21.66 -1.22 7.24
CA ASP A 113 21.14 -1.21 5.88
C ASP A 113 20.52 0.14 5.50
N VAL A 114 19.79 0.77 6.41
CA VAL A 114 19.25 2.13 6.23
C VAL A 114 20.39 3.13 6.03
N LYS A 115 21.47 3.06 6.82
CA LYS A 115 22.67 3.91 6.61
C LYS A 115 23.26 3.70 5.22
N ARG A 116 23.37 2.44 4.76
CA ARG A 116 23.88 2.10 3.44
C ARG A 116 22.98 2.63 2.32
N LEU A 117 21.66 2.46 2.43
CA LEU A 117 20.69 3.00 1.48
C LEU A 117 20.76 4.53 1.42
N CYS A 118 20.76 5.19 2.57
CA CYS A 118 20.83 6.64 2.66
C CYS A 118 22.12 7.19 2.04
N GLY A 119 23.25 6.53 2.29
CA GLY A 119 24.53 6.85 1.64
C GLY A 119 24.51 6.67 0.13
N LYS A 120 23.88 5.59 -0.39
CA LYS A 120 23.73 5.33 -1.83
C LYS A 120 22.97 6.44 -2.56
N TYR A 121 21.92 6.98 -1.94
CA TYR A 121 21.03 7.96 -2.57
C TYR A 121 21.28 9.41 -2.14
N GLU A 122 22.26 9.64 -1.28
CA GLU A 122 22.58 10.95 -0.70
C GLU A 122 21.36 11.59 0.00
N VAL A 123 20.63 10.78 0.76
CA VAL A 123 19.51 11.21 1.61
C VAL A 123 19.85 11.02 3.09
N LEU A 124 19.07 11.67 3.94
CA LEU A 124 19.16 11.58 5.39
C LEU A 124 18.01 10.71 5.90
N PHE A 125 18.19 10.16 7.10
CA PHE A 125 17.13 9.44 7.81
C PHE A 125 17.02 9.89 9.26
N TYR A 126 15.85 9.63 9.86
CA TYR A 126 15.61 9.84 11.28
C TYR A 126 14.87 8.61 11.85
N PRO A 127 15.40 7.94 12.89
CA PRO A 127 14.68 6.89 13.59
C PRO A 127 13.57 7.53 14.44
N GLU A 128 12.33 7.38 14.00
CA GLU A 128 11.15 7.88 14.71
C GLU A 128 10.63 6.78 15.64
N ASP A 129 10.47 7.14 16.90
CA ASP A 129 9.97 6.23 17.94
C ASP A 129 8.45 6.32 18.10
N GLU A 130 7.87 7.48 17.79
CA GLU A 130 6.45 7.77 17.98
C GLU A 130 5.97 8.63 16.81
N ALA A 131 5.34 8.02 15.80
CA ALA A 131 4.88 8.76 14.63
C ALA A 131 3.85 9.86 14.96
N LEU A 132 3.81 10.92 14.15
CA LEU A 132 2.73 11.92 14.18
C LEU A 132 1.39 11.25 13.79
N LEU A 133 0.43 11.21 14.71
CA LEU A 133 -0.87 10.56 14.52
C LEU A 133 -1.97 11.58 14.22
N THR A 134 -2.39 11.71 12.95
CA THR A 134 -3.47 12.62 12.53
C THR A 134 -4.60 11.83 11.87
N ALA A 135 -5.64 12.50 11.39
CA ALA A 135 -6.68 11.89 10.55
C ALA A 135 -6.15 11.26 9.24
N LEU A 136 -4.90 11.53 8.85
CA LEU A 136 -4.32 11.02 7.60
C LEU A 136 -4.14 9.50 7.60
N PHE A 137 -3.89 8.89 8.76
CA PHE A 137 -3.70 7.46 8.94
C PHE A 137 -4.48 6.94 10.15
N PRO A 138 -4.91 5.66 10.18
CA PRO A 138 -5.62 5.10 11.33
C PRO A 138 -4.76 5.17 12.61
N LYS A 139 -5.20 5.95 13.59
CA LYS A 139 -4.41 6.22 14.82
C LYS A 139 -4.11 4.95 15.61
N GLN A 140 -5.12 4.10 15.82
CA GLN A 140 -4.98 2.86 16.60
C GLN A 140 -3.96 1.89 15.96
N GLU A 141 -3.92 1.80 14.64
CA GLU A 141 -3.01 0.89 13.93
C GLU A 141 -1.55 1.35 13.95
N ASN A 142 -1.30 2.64 14.21
CA ASN A 142 0.02 3.27 14.14
C ASN A 142 0.55 3.74 15.50
N GLN A 143 -0.27 3.68 16.55
CA GLN A 143 0.12 4.11 17.89
C GLN A 143 1.23 3.23 18.46
N GLY A 144 2.30 3.86 18.94
CA GLY A 144 3.44 3.19 19.56
C GLY A 144 4.32 2.39 18.60
N LYS A 145 4.10 2.49 17.28
CA LYS A 145 4.88 1.79 16.27
C LYS A 145 6.01 2.68 15.73
N PRO A 146 7.28 2.33 15.95
CA PRO A 146 8.40 3.11 15.44
C PRO A 146 8.59 2.90 13.94
N LEU A 147 9.27 3.84 13.27
CA LEU A 147 9.53 3.83 11.84
C LEU A 147 10.79 4.65 11.49
N PHE A 148 11.20 4.62 10.22
CA PHE A 148 12.20 5.53 9.69
C PHE A 148 11.55 6.62 8.86
N LEU A 149 12.03 7.85 9.03
CA LEU A 149 11.78 8.96 8.11
C LEU A 149 12.95 9.08 7.14
N PHE A 150 12.67 9.40 5.88
CA PHE A 150 13.67 9.68 4.85
C PHE A 150 13.43 11.07 4.24
N TYR A 151 14.46 11.90 4.18
CA TYR A 151 14.40 13.28 3.73
C TYR A 151 15.75 13.73 3.18
N ARG A 152 15.79 14.85 2.44
CA ARG A 152 17.05 15.38 1.90
C ARG A 152 17.58 16.62 2.64
N LYS A 153 16.66 17.44 3.14
CA LYS A 153 16.97 18.73 3.78
C LYS A 153 16.54 18.69 5.24
N GLU A 154 17.38 19.18 6.14
CA GLU A 154 17.07 19.27 7.57
C GLU A 154 15.76 20.04 7.83
N GLU A 155 15.47 21.07 7.03
CA GLU A 155 14.21 21.82 7.06
C GLU A 155 12.95 20.92 6.94
N THR A 156 13.06 19.78 6.24
CA THR A 156 11.96 18.82 6.14
C THR A 156 11.72 18.13 7.49
N LEU A 157 12.78 17.68 8.16
CA LEU A 157 12.67 17.05 9.47
C LEU A 157 12.15 18.06 10.51
N GLU A 158 12.67 19.28 10.48
CA GLU A 158 12.21 20.37 11.35
C GLU A 158 10.71 20.64 11.22
N LYS A 159 10.17 20.68 9.98
CA LYS A 159 8.72 20.83 9.73
C LYS A 159 7.92 19.65 10.28
N TYR A 160 8.39 18.42 10.09
CA TYR A 160 7.72 17.25 10.66
C TYR A 160 7.69 17.31 12.20
N LEU A 161 8.83 17.65 12.82
CA LEU A 161 8.94 17.78 14.28
C LEU A 161 8.12 18.97 14.82
N SER A 162 7.99 20.06 14.06
CA SER A 162 7.14 21.19 14.46
C SER A 162 5.66 20.82 14.47
N LEU A 163 5.17 20.09 13.46
CA LEU A 163 3.80 19.57 13.44
C LEU A 163 3.51 18.67 14.65
N LYS A 164 4.46 17.78 14.98
CA LYS A 164 4.37 16.90 16.15
C LYS A 164 4.36 17.67 17.47
N LYS A 165 5.18 18.71 17.59
CA LYS A 165 5.22 19.59 18.78
C LYS A 165 3.92 20.38 18.92
N GLU A 166 3.39 20.90 17.81
CA GLU A 166 2.14 21.65 17.76
C GLU A 166 0.96 20.78 18.19
N GLN A 167 0.85 19.56 17.64
CA GLN A 167 -0.16 18.58 18.07
C GLN A 167 -0.12 18.35 19.59
N LYS A 168 1.07 18.07 20.15
CA LYS A 168 1.24 17.84 21.59
C LYS A 168 0.84 19.07 22.40
N SER A 169 1.14 20.26 21.92
CA SER A 169 0.75 21.53 22.55
C SER A 169 -0.77 21.73 22.55
N LEU A 170 -1.44 21.48 21.43
CA LEU A 170 -2.90 21.57 21.32
C LEU A 170 -3.60 20.57 22.24
N MET A 171 -3.09 19.34 22.31
CA MET A 171 -3.61 18.31 23.22
C MET A 171 -3.44 18.71 24.69
N ALA A 172 -2.27 19.23 25.07
CA ALA A 172 -2.00 19.67 26.44
C ALA A 172 -2.88 20.86 26.88
N GLN A 173 -3.26 21.73 25.93
CA GLN A 173 -4.13 22.87 26.18
C GLN A 173 -5.63 22.53 26.10
N GLY A 174 -5.99 21.29 25.73
CA GLY A 174 -7.38 20.89 25.51
C GLY A 174 -8.02 21.54 24.27
N LEU A 175 -7.20 22.04 23.34
CA LEU A 175 -7.62 22.71 22.10
C LEU A 175 -7.54 21.80 20.88
N TYR A 176 -7.21 20.52 21.06
CA TYR A 176 -7.11 19.57 19.96
C TYR A 176 -8.49 19.08 19.50
N THR A 177 -9.08 19.79 18.54
CA THR A 177 -10.37 19.46 17.93
C THR A 177 -10.21 18.57 16.69
N GLU A 178 -11.31 18.05 16.17
CA GLU A 178 -11.31 17.33 14.87
C GLU A 178 -10.87 18.23 13.71
N GLU A 179 -11.18 19.53 13.78
CA GLU A 179 -10.75 20.51 12.78
C GLU A 179 -9.24 20.69 12.80
N GLU A 180 -8.63 20.78 13.99
CA GLU A 180 -7.18 20.84 14.14
C GLU A 180 -6.50 19.53 13.71
N ASP A 181 -7.08 18.38 14.04
CA ASP A 181 -6.59 17.07 13.58
C ASP A 181 -6.59 16.97 12.05
N ARG A 182 -7.65 17.48 11.41
CA ARG A 182 -7.76 17.55 9.95
C ARG A 182 -6.74 18.54 9.37
N ARG A 183 -6.58 19.72 9.95
CA ARG A 183 -5.59 20.72 9.49
C ARG A 183 -4.18 20.12 9.50
N LEU A 184 -3.77 19.51 10.62
CA LEU A 184 -2.48 18.84 10.73
C LEU A 184 -2.35 17.66 9.75
N ALA A 185 -3.42 16.91 9.49
CA ALA A 185 -3.41 15.84 8.47
C ALA A 185 -3.11 16.39 7.06
N TYR A 186 -3.68 17.54 6.69
CA TYR A 186 -3.39 18.19 5.40
C TYR A 186 -1.97 18.73 5.32
N GLU A 187 -1.46 19.34 6.39
CA GLU A 187 -0.08 19.82 6.43
C GLU A 187 0.92 18.65 6.36
N PHE A 188 0.65 17.57 7.10
CA PHE A 188 1.47 16.38 7.07
C PHE A 188 1.40 15.66 5.72
N GLY A 189 0.21 15.53 5.12
CA GLY A 189 0.04 14.94 3.79
C GLY A 189 0.77 15.71 2.70
N ARG A 190 0.75 17.04 2.76
CA ARG A 190 1.54 17.91 1.87
C ARG A 190 3.05 17.69 2.07
N LEU A 191 3.51 17.53 3.31
CA LEU A 191 4.91 17.21 3.61
C LEU A 191 5.34 15.85 3.03
N LEU A 192 4.42 14.87 2.98
CA LEU A 192 4.62 13.58 2.30
C LEU A 192 4.48 13.66 0.77
N SER A 193 4.25 14.87 0.23
CA SER A 193 4.05 15.14 -1.20
C SER A 193 2.81 14.47 -1.79
N TYR A 194 1.77 14.25 -0.97
CA TYR A 194 0.49 13.75 -1.45
C TYR A 194 -0.30 14.87 -2.15
N PRO A 195 -0.96 14.57 -3.29
CA PRO A 195 -1.87 15.52 -3.90
C PRO A 195 -3.08 15.77 -2.98
N GLU A 196 -3.65 16.97 -3.03
CA GLU A 196 -4.78 17.39 -2.18
C GLU A 196 -5.96 16.39 -2.20
N GLU A 197 -6.33 15.91 -3.39
CA GLU A 197 -7.36 14.88 -3.55
C GLU A 197 -6.99 13.55 -2.88
N GLY A 198 -5.71 13.18 -2.91
CA GLY A 198 -5.20 11.99 -2.23
C GLY A 198 -5.28 12.10 -0.71
N ILE A 199 -4.95 13.27 -0.16
CA ILE A 199 -5.07 13.57 1.27
C ILE A 199 -6.55 13.48 1.70
N ARG A 200 -7.44 14.14 0.96
CA ARG A 200 -8.89 14.13 1.24
C ARG A 200 -9.43 12.69 1.31
N ARG A 201 -9.13 11.87 0.30
CA ARG A 201 -9.56 10.47 0.24
C ARG A 201 -9.04 9.65 1.42
N LEU A 202 -7.80 9.86 1.85
CA LEU A 202 -7.23 9.15 3.00
C LEU A 202 -7.96 9.51 4.30
N ILE A 203 -8.23 10.80 4.51
CA ILE A 203 -8.97 11.30 5.69
C ILE A 203 -10.39 10.74 5.70
N GLU A 204 -11.11 10.75 4.57
CA GLU A 204 -12.47 10.22 4.47
C GLU A 204 -12.52 8.71 4.73
N LYS A 205 -11.56 7.95 4.21
CA LYS A 205 -11.44 6.51 4.46
C LYS A 205 -11.17 6.18 5.93
N GLY A 206 -10.38 7.01 6.61
CA GLY A 206 -10.11 6.87 8.04
C GLY A 206 -11.35 7.07 8.92
N ASN A 207 -12.24 7.97 8.51
CA ASN A 207 -13.47 8.28 9.24
C ASN A 207 -14.59 7.26 9.02
N GLY A 208 -14.60 6.53 7.91
CA GLY A 208 -15.60 5.50 7.60
C GLY A 208 -15.39 4.13 8.27
N LYS A 209 -14.39 4.00 9.15
CA LYS A 209 -14.04 2.77 9.88
C LYS A 209 -14.28 2.86 11.41
N GLN A 210 -15.09 3.82 11.87
CA GLN A 210 -15.49 3.93 13.28
C GLN A 210 -16.61 2.96 13.63
#